data_AF-A0AAD8C1V5-F1
#
_entry.id   AF-A0AAD8C1V5-F1
#
_cell.length_a   1.000
_cell.length_b   1.000
_cell.length_c   1.000
_cell.angle_alpha   90.00
_cell.angle_beta   90.00
_cell.angle_gamma   90.00
#
_symmetry.space_group_name_H-M   'P 1'
#
loop_
_entity.id
_entity.type
_entity.pdbx_description
1 polymer ?
#
loop_
_entity_poly.entity_id
_entity_poly.type
_entity_poly.pdbx_seq_one_letter_code
_entity_poly.pdbx_strand_id
1 'polypeptide(L)'
;MGSKQQTSISRVLGILSEWDKGTKQLRKKILEQFIIQNQNKTGPELEEEFVQAASLFLTRLTAWLRLTHKFMSEFIEVGGTLTLLEIIGLKQAKETDKTEALKCLTCVANAGRKYKELICESYGIRAVAECLAKSKSEETQDACRNLLLMLAQGNPKFQNQVYKAFIALLPCSSPKAQQMACSSLRIVQRIVGSSNATIVDPLLTLLKTLHLEVQFEAIELIKELMDYEVADSILSGLIALLKPTTKNVVVVQSTEEDSLQPKFTAPLHVFCQQAAAAKTISILAQENDTVAEKLVQ
;
A
#
# COMPACT_ATOMS: atom_id res chain seq x y z
N MET A 1 48.46 -25.55 -24.07
CA MET A 1 47.32 -25.27 -23.17
C MET A 1 46.15 -26.11 -23.63
N GLY A 2 45.54 -26.90 -22.75
CA GLY A 2 44.51 -27.87 -23.13
C GLY A 2 43.17 -27.19 -23.43
N SER A 3 42.43 -27.71 -24.42
CA SER A 3 41.12 -27.21 -24.87
C SER A 3 40.13 -26.93 -23.73
N LYS A 4 40.13 -27.76 -22.67
CA LYS A 4 39.29 -27.61 -21.47
C LYS A 4 39.55 -26.32 -20.68
N GLN A 5 40.81 -25.90 -20.59
CA GLN A 5 41.19 -24.68 -19.85
C GLN A 5 40.72 -23.43 -20.59
N GLN A 6 40.80 -23.44 -21.93
CA GLN A 6 40.36 -22.34 -22.77
C GLN A 6 38.83 -22.17 -22.77
N THR A 7 38.08 -23.28 -22.71
CA THR A 7 36.62 -23.27 -22.50
C THR A 7 36.22 -22.74 -21.12
N SER A 8 37.01 -23.02 -20.09
CA SER A 8 36.74 -22.54 -18.73
C SER A 8 36.99 -21.04 -18.60
N ILE A 9 38.06 -20.53 -19.23
CA ILE A 9 38.36 -19.09 -19.31
C ILE A 9 37.27 -18.34 -20.08
N SER A 10 36.83 -18.85 -21.23
CA SER A 10 35.77 -18.19 -22.01
C SER A 10 34.44 -18.13 -21.24
N ARG A 11 34.11 -19.17 -20.46
CA ARG A 11 32.94 -19.17 -19.57
C ARG A 11 33.02 -18.07 -18.52
N VAL A 12 34.16 -17.94 -17.83
CA VAL A 12 34.38 -16.92 -16.80
C VAL A 12 34.31 -15.51 -17.39
N LEU A 13 34.96 -15.27 -18.54
CA LEU A 13 34.89 -13.98 -19.24
C LEU A 13 33.46 -13.65 -19.69
N GLY A 14 32.67 -14.65 -20.09
CA GLY A 14 31.25 -14.52 -20.37
C GLY A 14 30.46 -14.02 -19.16
N ILE A 15 30.60 -14.70 -18.00
CA ILE A 15 29.95 -14.31 -16.74
C ILE A 15 30.34 -12.89 -16.33
N LEU A 16 31.61 -12.53 -16.46
CA LEU A 16 32.11 -11.19 -16.15
C LEU A 16 31.50 -10.11 -17.07
N SER A 17 31.43 -10.37 -18.38
CA SER A 17 30.80 -9.46 -19.34
C SER A 17 29.28 -9.32 -19.10
N GLU A 18 28.60 -10.43 -18.80
CA GLU A 18 27.17 -10.42 -18.46
C GLU A 18 26.90 -9.69 -17.15
N TRP A 19 27.78 -9.82 -16.15
CA TRP A 19 27.70 -9.07 -14.91
C TRP A 19 27.81 -7.56 -15.14
N ASP A 20 28.79 -7.13 -15.94
CA ASP A 20 29.06 -5.72 -16.21
C ASP A 20 27.88 -5.07 -16.96
N LYS A 21 27.34 -5.74 -17.99
CA LYS A 21 26.26 -5.24 -18.85
C LYS A 21 24.85 -5.56 -18.33
N GLY A 22 24.74 -6.39 -17.30
CA GLY A 22 23.46 -6.97 -16.88
C GLY A 22 22.53 -6.03 -16.13
N THR A 23 21.22 -6.31 -16.22
CA THR A 23 20.20 -5.65 -15.39
C THR A 23 20.24 -6.18 -13.95
N LYS A 24 19.52 -5.55 -13.01
CA LYS A 24 19.39 -6.04 -11.63
C LYS A 24 18.90 -7.50 -11.57
N GLN A 25 17.95 -7.87 -12.44
CA GLN A 25 17.42 -9.23 -12.51
C GLN A 25 18.46 -10.24 -13.04
N LEU A 26 19.23 -9.87 -14.06
CA LEU A 26 20.30 -10.73 -14.58
C LEU A 26 21.40 -10.93 -13.53
N ARG A 27 21.85 -9.85 -12.89
CA ARG A 27 22.83 -9.92 -11.78
C ARG A 27 22.33 -10.79 -10.63
N LYS A 28 21.05 -10.69 -10.26
CA LYS A 28 20.42 -11.55 -9.26
C LYS A 28 20.51 -13.04 -9.67
N LYS A 29 20.14 -13.38 -10.90
CA LYS A 29 20.24 -14.77 -11.41
C LYS A 29 21.68 -15.29 -11.40
N ILE A 30 22.64 -14.47 -11.82
CA ILE A 30 24.07 -14.82 -11.78
C ILE A 30 24.51 -15.12 -10.34
N LEU A 31 24.09 -14.30 -9.36
CA LEU A 31 24.41 -14.53 -7.94
C LEU A 31 23.75 -15.80 -7.38
N GLU A 32 22.47 -16.03 -7.67
CA GLU A 32 21.76 -17.23 -7.24
C GLU A 32 22.45 -18.49 -7.78
N GLN A 33 22.80 -18.50 -9.07
CA GLN A 33 23.55 -19.60 -9.68
C GLN A 33 24.94 -19.76 -9.08
N PHE A 34 25.66 -18.66 -8.84
CA PHE A 34 26.96 -18.68 -8.20
C PHE A 34 26.90 -19.28 -6.80
N ILE A 35 25.90 -18.93 -5.99
CA ILE A 35 25.72 -19.47 -4.64
C ILE A 35 25.43 -20.98 -4.72
N ILE A 36 24.50 -21.39 -5.58
CA ILE A 36 24.12 -22.81 -5.74
C ILE A 36 25.33 -23.65 -6.17
N GLN A 37 26.10 -23.16 -7.15
CA GLN A 37 27.23 -23.90 -7.70
C GLN A 37 28.41 -23.99 -6.72
N ASN A 38 28.54 -23.04 -5.79
CA ASN A 38 29.71 -22.92 -4.92
C ASN A 38 29.41 -23.14 -3.43
N GLN A 39 28.31 -23.84 -3.10
CA GLN A 39 28.03 -24.21 -1.72
C GLN A 39 29.17 -25.06 -1.14
N ASN A 40 29.59 -24.73 0.08
CA ASN A 40 30.62 -25.43 0.85
C ASN A 40 32.04 -25.43 0.25
N LYS A 41 32.29 -24.63 -0.80
CA LYS A 41 33.64 -24.47 -1.35
C LYS A 41 34.44 -23.45 -0.56
N THR A 42 35.71 -23.75 -0.35
CA THR A 42 36.71 -22.85 0.23
C THR A 42 37.23 -21.86 -0.81
N GLY A 43 37.88 -20.78 -0.36
CA GLY A 43 38.46 -19.77 -1.26
C GLY A 43 39.40 -20.35 -2.33
N PRO A 44 40.35 -21.24 -1.99
CA PRO A 44 41.23 -21.88 -2.98
C PRO A 44 40.47 -22.74 -4.01
N GLU A 45 39.47 -23.51 -3.58
CA GLU A 45 38.65 -24.34 -4.47
C GLU A 45 37.82 -23.48 -5.43
N LEU A 46 37.30 -22.35 -4.94
CA LEU A 46 36.56 -21.39 -5.74
C LEU A 46 37.47 -20.73 -6.79
N GLU A 47 38.70 -20.36 -6.42
CA GLU A 47 39.67 -19.82 -7.37
C GLU A 47 40.08 -20.85 -8.43
N GLU A 48 40.27 -22.12 -8.05
CA GLU A 48 40.58 -23.18 -9.02
C GLU A 48 39.46 -23.36 -10.05
N GLU A 49 38.20 -23.34 -9.62
CA GLU A 49 37.03 -23.48 -10.48
C GLU A 49 36.75 -22.26 -11.36
N PHE A 50 37.08 -21.06 -10.88
CA PHE A 50 36.95 -19.81 -11.62
C PHE A 50 38.23 -19.44 -12.38
N VAL A 51 39.17 -20.37 -12.55
CA VAL A 51 40.44 -20.12 -13.27
C VAL A 51 41.16 -18.89 -12.74
N GLN A 52 41.29 -18.80 -11.41
CA GLN A 52 41.93 -17.73 -10.66
C GLN A 52 41.26 -16.35 -10.80
N ALA A 53 39.98 -16.31 -11.17
CA ALA A 53 39.21 -15.07 -11.34
C ALA A 53 38.06 -14.91 -10.32
N ALA A 54 37.96 -15.75 -9.29
CA ALA A 54 36.90 -15.64 -8.30
C ALA A 54 37.03 -14.33 -7.51
N SER A 55 38.23 -13.99 -7.06
CA SER A 55 38.54 -12.71 -6.42
C SER A 55 38.21 -11.51 -7.30
N LEU A 56 38.45 -11.60 -8.62
CA LEU A 56 38.08 -10.54 -9.57
C LEU A 56 36.56 -10.37 -9.64
N PHE A 57 35.80 -11.47 -9.74
CA PHE A 57 34.34 -11.44 -9.72
C PHE A 57 33.79 -10.86 -8.40
N LEU A 58 34.31 -11.30 -7.26
CA LEU A 58 33.92 -10.79 -5.94
C LEU A 58 34.31 -9.32 -5.72
N THR A 59 35.44 -8.89 -6.28
CA THR A 59 35.85 -7.48 -6.26
C THR A 59 34.88 -6.62 -7.06
N ARG A 60 34.44 -7.07 -8.25
CA ARG A 60 33.43 -6.37 -9.06
C ARG A 60 32.07 -6.33 -8.39
N LEU A 61 31.66 -7.42 -7.73
CA LEU A 61 30.46 -7.47 -6.89
C LEU A 61 30.53 -6.42 -5.78
N THR A 62 31.64 -6.41 -5.03
CA THR A 62 31.85 -5.47 -3.93
C THR A 62 31.91 -4.02 -4.42
N ALA A 63 32.55 -3.76 -5.56
CA ALA A 63 32.59 -2.44 -6.18
C ALA A 63 31.20 -1.97 -6.63
N TRP A 64 30.41 -2.84 -7.27
CA TRP A 64 29.03 -2.55 -7.65
C TRP A 64 28.15 -2.25 -6.44
N LEU A 65 28.26 -3.03 -5.37
CA LEU A 65 27.56 -2.79 -4.10
C LEU A 65 27.95 -1.45 -3.46
N ARG A 66 29.25 -1.10 -3.51
CA ARG A 66 29.74 0.20 -2.99
C ARG A 66 29.26 1.38 -3.84
N LEU A 67 29.32 1.27 -5.17
CA LEU A 67 28.89 2.34 -6.08
C LEU A 67 27.39 2.62 -5.91
N THR A 68 26.58 1.57 -5.89
CA THR A 68 25.13 1.71 -5.68
C THR A 68 24.79 2.33 -4.32
N HIS A 69 25.51 1.98 -3.26
CA HIS A 69 25.35 2.61 -1.94
C HIS A 69 25.85 4.07 -1.91
N LYS A 70 26.97 4.38 -2.59
CA LYS A 70 27.55 5.74 -2.64
C LYS A 70 26.62 6.72 -3.34
N PHE A 71 26.09 6.39 -4.52
CA PHE A 71 25.14 7.26 -5.23
C PHE A 71 23.88 7.52 -4.41
N MET A 72 23.38 6.52 -3.68
CA MET A 72 22.22 6.68 -2.79
C MET A 72 22.54 7.63 -1.62
N SER A 73 23.73 7.52 -1.02
CA SER A 73 24.16 8.42 0.06
C SER A 73 24.28 9.85 -0.43
N GLU A 74 24.99 10.07 -1.54
CA GLU A 74 25.16 11.40 -2.15
C GLU A 74 23.82 12.03 -2.51
N PHE A 75 22.91 11.26 -3.14
CA PHE A 75 21.56 11.73 -3.47
C PHE A 75 20.78 12.20 -2.24
N ILE A 76 20.89 11.47 -1.13
CA ILE A 76 20.21 11.82 0.12
C ILE A 76 20.86 13.04 0.79
N GLU A 77 22.19 13.08 0.83
CA GLU A 77 22.97 14.17 1.43
C GLU A 77 22.68 15.52 0.77
N VAL A 78 22.47 15.55 -0.55
CA VAL A 78 22.08 16.78 -1.27
C VAL A 78 20.59 17.12 -1.19
N GLY A 79 19.82 16.41 -0.36
CA GLY A 79 18.40 16.69 -0.14
C GLY A 79 17.45 16.08 -1.17
N GLY A 80 17.91 15.11 -1.97
CA GLY A 80 17.12 14.52 -3.06
C GLY A 80 15.78 13.92 -2.61
N THR A 81 15.71 13.38 -1.38
CA THR A 81 14.44 12.88 -0.82
C THR A 81 13.40 14.00 -0.66
N LEU A 82 13.80 15.17 -0.14
CA LEU A 82 12.91 16.31 0.04
C LEU A 82 12.45 16.86 -1.31
N THR A 83 13.34 16.97 -2.29
CA THR A 83 13.00 17.41 -3.65
C THR A 83 11.96 16.50 -4.29
N LEU A 84 12.10 15.17 -4.16
CA LEU A 84 11.10 14.22 -4.68
C LEU A 84 9.75 14.37 -3.98
N LEU A 85 9.74 14.55 -2.66
CA LEU A 85 8.52 14.78 -1.89
C LEU A 85 7.84 16.11 -2.25
N GLU A 86 8.62 17.13 -2.59
CA GLU A 86 8.10 18.41 -3.07
C GLU A 86 7.47 18.25 -4.45
N ILE A 87 8.14 17.58 -5.39
CA ILE A 87 7.62 17.30 -6.75
C ILE A 87 6.24 16.65 -6.70
N ILE A 88 6.04 15.62 -5.87
CA ILE A 88 4.73 14.94 -5.76
C ILE A 88 3.63 15.82 -5.14
N GLY A 89 4.02 16.83 -4.36
CA GLY A 89 3.13 17.81 -3.73
C GLY A 89 2.80 19.02 -4.61
N LEU A 90 3.55 19.26 -5.68
CA LEU A 90 3.31 20.38 -6.59
C LEU A 90 2.02 20.18 -7.40
N LYS A 91 1.10 21.15 -7.30
CA LYS A 91 -0.20 21.11 -8.01
C LYS A 91 -0.02 21.15 -9.53
N GLN A 92 0.99 21.89 -10.00
CA GLN A 92 1.30 22.13 -11.40
C GLN A 92 2.22 21.08 -12.03
N ALA A 93 2.79 20.15 -11.23
CA ALA A 93 3.63 19.08 -11.77
C ALA A 93 2.78 18.10 -12.59
N LYS A 94 3.34 17.59 -13.70
CA LYS A 94 2.68 16.58 -14.52
C LYS A 94 2.56 15.27 -13.74
N GLU A 95 1.48 14.52 -13.98
CA GLU A 95 1.28 13.21 -13.33
C GLU A 95 2.41 12.21 -13.66
N THR A 96 3.01 12.31 -14.85
CA THR A 96 4.19 11.52 -15.22
C THR A 96 5.38 11.83 -14.31
N ASP A 97 5.63 13.11 -14.04
CA ASP A 97 6.79 13.55 -13.24
C ASP A 97 6.59 13.14 -11.77
N LYS A 98 5.36 13.24 -11.26
CA LYS A 98 5.01 12.73 -9.93
C LYS A 98 5.20 11.23 -9.84
N THR A 99 4.80 10.49 -10.88
CA THR A 99 4.94 9.03 -10.93
C THR A 99 6.40 8.61 -10.91
N GLU A 100 7.25 9.27 -11.71
CA GLU A 100 8.70 9.02 -11.68
C GLU A 100 9.31 9.40 -10.33
N ALA A 101 8.89 10.50 -9.71
CA ALA A 101 9.34 10.86 -8.37
C ALA A 101 8.96 9.81 -7.31
N LEU A 102 7.75 9.24 -7.38
CA LEU A 102 7.30 8.13 -6.53
C LEU A 102 8.10 6.85 -6.78
N LYS A 103 8.47 6.55 -8.03
CA LYS A 103 9.36 5.42 -8.38
C LYS A 103 10.75 5.62 -7.77
N CYS A 104 11.30 6.83 -7.80
CA CYS A 104 12.56 7.16 -7.13
C CYS A 104 12.46 6.98 -5.60
N LEU A 105 11.43 7.53 -4.95
CA LEU A 105 11.16 7.32 -3.52
C LEU A 105 11.00 5.83 -3.19
N THR A 106 10.39 5.07 -4.08
CA THR A 106 10.25 3.62 -3.94
C THR A 106 11.61 2.91 -3.98
N CYS A 107 12.53 3.34 -4.85
CA CYS A 107 13.90 2.84 -4.87
C CYS A 107 14.65 3.17 -3.56
N VAL A 108 14.47 4.38 -3.02
CA VAL A 108 15.06 4.80 -1.73
C VAL A 108 14.53 3.94 -0.59
N ALA A 109 13.21 3.80 -0.45
CA ALA A 109 12.61 2.96 0.60
C ALA A 109 12.97 1.47 0.48
N ASN A 110 13.17 0.96 -0.74
CA ASN A 110 13.63 -0.41 -0.97
C ASN A 110 15.09 -0.66 -0.57
N ALA A 111 15.89 0.39 -0.37
CA ALA A 111 17.29 0.23 0.06
C ALA A 111 17.41 -0.20 1.54
N GLY A 112 16.32 -0.17 2.31
CA GLY A 112 16.25 -0.74 3.66
C GLY A 112 15.50 0.14 4.66
N ARG A 113 15.31 -0.40 5.88
CA ARG A 113 14.51 0.25 6.94
C ARG A 113 14.97 1.69 7.24
N LYS A 114 16.28 1.94 7.35
CA LYS A 114 16.82 3.29 7.62
C LYS A 114 16.34 4.34 6.61
N TYR A 115 16.18 3.95 5.34
CA TYR A 115 15.73 4.85 4.28
C TYR A 115 14.21 5.02 4.26
N LYS A 116 13.46 3.98 4.65
CA LYS A 116 12.01 4.11 4.89
C LYS A 116 11.76 5.11 6.02
N GLU A 117 12.49 4.99 7.12
CA GLU A 117 12.39 5.91 8.27
C GLU A 117 12.74 7.34 7.86
N LEU A 118 13.83 7.55 7.10
CA LEU A 118 14.18 8.86 6.55
C LEU A 118 13.04 9.50 5.74
N ILE A 119 12.40 8.75 4.85
CA ILE A 119 11.25 9.25 4.08
C ILE A 119 10.10 9.64 5.02
N CYS A 120 9.82 8.82 6.03
CA CYS A 120 8.73 9.08 6.98
C CYS A 120 9.01 10.33 7.84
N GLU A 121 10.24 10.49 8.34
CA GLU A 121 10.71 11.65 9.11
C GLU A 121 10.69 12.94 8.28
N SER A 122 10.89 12.81 6.98
CA SER A 122 10.76 13.91 6.00
C SER A 122 9.30 14.23 5.63
N TYR A 123 8.32 13.86 6.47
CA TYR A 123 6.88 14.00 6.23
C TYR A 123 6.35 13.24 5.00
N GLY A 124 7.07 12.23 4.53
CA GLY A 124 6.74 11.50 3.31
C GLY A 124 5.39 10.80 3.35
N ILE A 125 4.98 10.25 4.50
CA ILE A 125 3.67 9.61 4.66
C ILE A 125 2.53 10.59 4.30
N ARG A 126 2.59 11.80 4.85
CA ARG A 126 1.57 12.84 4.60
C ARG A 126 1.60 13.28 3.14
N ALA A 127 2.77 13.58 2.60
CA ALA A 127 2.91 14.04 1.22
C ALA A 127 2.38 12.99 0.21
N VAL A 128 2.70 11.72 0.42
CA VAL A 128 2.26 10.62 -0.46
C VAL A 128 0.76 10.36 -0.31
N ALA A 129 0.21 10.39 0.90
CA ALA A 129 -1.23 10.25 1.10
C ALA A 129 -2.01 11.44 0.47
N GLU A 130 -1.54 12.67 0.63
CA GLU A 130 -2.15 13.82 -0.03
C GLU A 130 -2.08 13.71 -1.56
N CYS A 131 -0.97 13.20 -2.11
CA CYS A 131 -0.82 12.94 -3.54
C CYS A 131 -1.85 11.90 -4.02
N LEU A 132 -2.01 10.78 -3.29
CA LEU A 132 -3.00 9.74 -3.57
C LEU A 132 -4.45 10.29 -3.60
N ALA A 133 -4.79 11.15 -2.65
CA ALA A 133 -6.13 11.75 -2.55
C ALA A 133 -6.44 12.72 -3.71
N LYS A 134 -5.44 13.47 -4.17
CA LYS A 134 -5.60 14.59 -5.13
C LYS A 134 -5.30 14.20 -6.58
N SER A 135 -4.51 13.16 -6.80
CA SER A 135 -4.15 12.70 -8.15
C SER A 135 -5.38 12.20 -8.90
N LYS A 136 -5.35 12.40 -10.23
CA LYS A 136 -6.36 11.90 -11.18
C LYS A 136 -5.82 10.74 -12.04
N SER A 137 -4.54 10.41 -11.87
CA SER A 137 -3.87 9.35 -12.63
C SER A 137 -3.86 8.08 -11.79
N GLU A 138 -4.49 7.01 -12.30
CA GLU A 138 -4.47 5.72 -11.60
C GLU A 138 -3.05 5.19 -11.41
N GLU A 139 -2.15 5.40 -12.38
CA GLU A 139 -0.74 4.99 -12.25
C GLU A 139 -0.06 5.71 -11.08
N THR A 140 -0.31 7.02 -10.93
CA THR A 140 0.25 7.83 -9.84
C THR A 140 -0.34 7.42 -8.49
N GLN A 141 -1.65 7.16 -8.45
CA GLN A 141 -2.33 6.65 -7.25
C GLN A 141 -1.78 5.27 -6.85
N ASP A 142 -1.56 4.36 -7.80
CA ASP A 142 -0.97 3.04 -7.55
C ASP A 142 0.46 3.17 -7.02
N ALA A 143 1.26 4.06 -7.60
CA ALA A 143 2.61 4.35 -7.12
C ALA A 143 2.59 4.89 -5.67
N CYS A 144 1.65 5.78 -5.33
CA CYS A 144 1.47 6.29 -3.97
C CYS A 144 1.09 5.17 -2.99
N ARG A 145 0.09 4.36 -3.35
CA ARG A 145 -0.37 3.23 -2.54
C ARG A 145 0.77 2.25 -2.26
N ASN A 146 1.51 1.86 -3.30
CA ASN A 146 2.62 0.92 -3.18
C ASN A 146 3.73 1.46 -2.27
N LEU A 147 4.06 2.75 -2.39
CA LEU A 147 5.02 3.39 -1.51
C LEU A 147 4.54 3.39 -0.05
N LEU A 148 3.30 3.77 0.22
CA LEU A 148 2.74 3.75 1.58
C LEU A 148 2.76 2.33 2.20
N LEU A 149 2.30 1.32 1.46
CA LEU A 149 2.35 -0.08 1.92
C LEU A 149 3.79 -0.52 2.23
N MET A 150 4.74 -0.15 1.37
CA MET A 150 6.14 -0.45 1.60
C MET A 150 6.72 0.29 2.83
N LEU A 151 6.27 1.52 3.11
CA LEU A 151 6.66 2.26 4.31
C LEU A 151 6.10 1.62 5.59
N ALA A 152 4.99 0.90 5.54
CA ALA A 152 4.49 0.13 6.68
C ALA A 152 5.27 -1.19 6.88
N GLN A 153 5.58 -1.90 5.79
CA GLN A 153 6.16 -3.24 5.88
C GLN A 153 7.60 -3.23 6.43
N GLY A 154 7.82 -3.99 7.52
CA GLY A 154 9.14 -4.11 8.15
C GLY A 154 9.64 -2.82 8.79
N ASN A 155 8.74 -1.89 9.11
CA ASN A 155 9.02 -0.57 9.69
C ASN A 155 8.13 -0.28 10.92
N PRO A 156 8.42 -0.91 12.08
CA PRO A 156 7.56 -0.81 13.27
C PRO A 156 7.37 0.61 13.80
N LYS A 157 8.36 1.49 13.61
CA LYS A 157 8.34 2.89 14.06
C LYS A 157 7.21 3.70 13.40
N PHE A 158 6.89 3.41 12.14
CA PHE A 158 5.98 4.22 11.34
C PHE A 158 4.72 3.48 10.84
N GLN A 159 4.60 2.16 11.04
CA GLN A 159 3.43 1.39 10.59
C GLN A 159 2.09 1.96 11.09
N ASN A 160 2.03 2.43 12.34
CA ASN A 160 0.85 3.08 12.91
C ASN A 160 0.53 4.43 12.24
N GLN A 161 1.55 5.17 11.81
CA GLN A 161 1.34 6.44 11.13
C GLN A 161 0.85 6.22 9.69
N VAL A 162 1.36 5.20 9.00
CA VAL A 162 0.85 4.78 7.69
C VAL A 162 -0.60 4.32 7.80
N TYR A 163 -0.93 3.53 8.81
CA TYR A 163 -2.30 3.09 9.08
C TYR A 163 -3.24 4.29 9.27
N LYS A 164 -2.87 5.26 10.12
CA LYS A 164 -3.63 6.51 10.31
C LYS A 164 -3.75 7.33 9.01
N ALA A 165 -2.72 7.33 8.17
CA ALA A 165 -2.76 8.03 6.89
C ALA A 165 -3.77 7.40 5.93
N PHE A 166 -3.89 6.06 5.87
CA PHE A 166 -4.95 5.41 5.10
C PHE A 166 -6.34 5.66 5.69
N ILE A 167 -6.50 5.70 7.02
CA ILE A 167 -7.79 6.10 7.64
C ILE A 167 -8.18 7.52 7.18
N ALA A 168 -7.22 8.44 7.15
CA ALA A 168 -7.45 9.82 6.71
C ALA A 168 -7.82 9.94 5.22
N LEU A 169 -7.64 8.88 4.41
CA LEU A 169 -8.06 8.82 3.01
C LEU A 169 -9.51 8.37 2.82
N LEU A 170 -10.12 7.68 3.80
CA LEU A 170 -11.51 7.25 3.72
C LEU A 170 -12.50 8.39 3.44
N PRO A 171 -12.40 9.59 4.05
CA PRO A 171 -13.31 10.69 3.76
C PRO A 171 -12.96 11.53 2.51
N CYS A 172 -11.96 11.14 1.71
CA CYS A 172 -11.57 11.94 0.54
C CYS A 172 -12.63 11.92 -0.59
N SER A 173 -12.52 12.84 -1.54
CA SER A 173 -13.50 12.97 -2.63
C SER A 173 -13.28 12.02 -3.82
N SER A 174 -12.16 11.29 -3.85
CA SER A 174 -11.79 10.41 -4.96
C SER A 174 -12.23 8.97 -4.68
N PRO A 175 -13.23 8.42 -5.40
CA PRO A 175 -13.71 7.07 -5.16
C PRO A 175 -12.61 6.02 -5.31
N LYS A 176 -11.74 6.19 -6.32
CA LYS A 176 -10.58 5.31 -6.51
C LYS A 176 -9.64 5.34 -5.30
N ALA A 177 -9.34 6.52 -4.75
CA ALA A 177 -8.50 6.63 -3.57
C ALA A 177 -9.16 6.02 -2.32
N GLN A 178 -10.47 6.18 -2.14
CA GLN A 178 -11.22 5.52 -1.07
C GLN A 178 -11.16 3.99 -1.19
N GLN A 179 -11.41 3.46 -2.39
CA GLN A 179 -11.30 2.03 -2.69
C GLN A 179 -9.89 1.50 -2.35
N MET A 180 -8.85 2.20 -2.82
CA MET A 180 -7.45 1.85 -2.55
C MET A 180 -7.12 1.92 -1.05
N ALA A 181 -7.66 2.90 -0.34
CA ALA A 181 -7.46 3.03 1.11
C ALA A 181 -8.08 1.85 1.87
N CYS A 182 -9.33 1.48 1.58
CA CYS A 182 -9.99 0.33 2.21
C CYS A 182 -9.21 -0.98 1.97
N SER A 183 -8.85 -1.26 0.72
CA SER A 183 -8.05 -2.44 0.36
C SER A 183 -6.69 -2.46 1.08
N SER A 184 -6.02 -1.30 1.15
CA SER A 184 -4.71 -1.16 1.80
C SER A 184 -4.79 -1.27 3.32
N LEU A 185 -5.87 -0.79 3.93
CA LEU A 185 -6.11 -0.92 5.36
C LEU A 185 -6.19 -2.38 5.79
N ARG A 186 -6.80 -3.27 5.00
CA ARG A 186 -6.78 -4.73 5.30
C ARG A 186 -5.35 -5.28 5.37
N ILE A 187 -4.45 -4.81 4.50
CA ILE A 187 -3.04 -5.22 4.52
C ILE A 187 -2.34 -4.64 5.76
N VAL A 188 -2.48 -3.34 6.00
CA VAL A 188 -1.78 -2.65 7.09
C VAL A 188 -2.33 -3.05 8.46
N GLN A 189 -3.62 -3.36 8.58
CA GLN A 189 -4.26 -3.85 9.80
C GLN A 189 -3.54 -5.09 10.32
N ARG A 190 -3.25 -6.07 9.46
CA ARG A 190 -2.52 -7.30 9.81
C ARG A 190 -1.06 -7.02 10.21
N ILE A 191 -0.45 -5.96 9.69
CA ILE A 191 0.91 -5.53 10.06
C ILE A 191 0.91 -4.87 11.45
N VAL A 192 -0.09 -4.02 11.72
CA VAL A 192 -0.20 -3.28 12.98
C VAL A 192 -0.67 -4.18 14.12
N GLY A 193 -1.58 -5.12 13.84
CA GLY A 193 -2.11 -6.10 14.81
C GLY A 193 -3.17 -5.54 15.76
N SER A 194 -3.17 -4.23 16.04
CA SER A 194 -4.18 -3.54 16.83
C SER A 194 -4.98 -2.55 15.99
N SER A 195 -6.28 -2.42 16.24
CA SER A 195 -7.13 -1.45 15.54
C SER A 195 -7.08 -0.05 16.16
N ASN A 196 -7.41 0.98 15.37
CA ASN A 196 -7.58 2.35 15.87
C ASN A 196 -9.06 2.73 15.81
N ALA A 197 -9.65 3.09 16.95
CA ALA A 197 -11.05 3.49 17.06
C ALA A 197 -11.49 4.57 16.06
N THR A 198 -10.58 5.46 15.63
CA THR A 198 -10.90 6.51 14.65
C THR A 198 -11.25 5.98 13.25
N ILE A 199 -11.09 4.68 12.98
CA ILE A 199 -11.48 4.06 11.70
C ILE A 199 -12.99 3.90 11.55
N VAL A 200 -13.73 3.77 12.66
CA VAL A 200 -15.13 3.33 12.66
C VAL A 200 -16.03 4.32 11.91
N ASP A 201 -16.05 5.60 12.33
CA ASP A 201 -16.96 6.58 11.72
C ASP A 201 -16.68 6.84 10.23
N PRO A 202 -15.42 7.05 9.78
CA PRO A 202 -15.15 7.22 8.35
C PRO A 202 -15.50 5.99 7.53
N LEU A 203 -15.29 4.78 8.07
CA LEU A 203 -15.60 3.53 7.38
C LEU A 203 -17.11 3.33 7.23
N LEU A 204 -17.88 3.50 8.29
CA LEU A 204 -19.35 3.42 8.24
C LEU A 204 -19.94 4.49 7.33
N THR A 205 -19.30 5.66 7.27
CA THR A 205 -19.68 6.74 6.36
C THR A 205 -19.56 6.32 4.89
N LEU A 206 -18.62 5.44 4.54
CA LEU A 206 -18.47 4.96 3.15
C LEU A 206 -19.66 4.12 2.68
N LEU A 207 -20.45 3.52 3.57
CA LEU A 207 -21.62 2.74 3.18
C LEU A 207 -22.70 3.58 2.47
N LYS A 208 -22.68 4.91 2.65
CA LYS A 208 -23.59 5.85 1.97
C LYS A 208 -23.21 6.14 0.50
N THR A 209 -22.01 5.73 0.08
CA THR A 209 -21.51 6.03 -1.26
C THR A 209 -22.33 5.33 -2.34
N LEU A 210 -22.44 5.96 -3.51
CA LEU A 210 -23.05 5.35 -4.70
C LEU A 210 -22.03 4.57 -5.54
N HIS A 211 -20.74 4.63 -5.18
CA HIS A 211 -19.67 3.90 -5.86
C HIS A 211 -19.57 2.47 -5.31
N LEU A 212 -20.08 1.51 -6.07
CA LEU A 212 -20.20 0.11 -5.63
C LEU A 212 -18.85 -0.52 -5.27
N GLU A 213 -17.76 -0.15 -5.96
CA GLU A 213 -16.41 -0.63 -5.66
C GLU A 213 -15.93 -0.16 -4.29
N VAL A 214 -16.25 1.08 -3.91
CA VAL A 214 -15.91 1.64 -2.59
C VAL A 214 -16.74 0.98 -1.50
N GLN A 215 -18.04 0.80 -1.76
CA GLN A 215 -18.93 0.13 -0.80
C GLN A 215 -18.51 -1.33 -0.59
N PHE A 216 -18.15 -2.06 -1.66
CA PHE A 216 -17.63 -3.42 -1.58
C PHE A 216 -16.36 -3.49 -0.72
N GLU A 217 -15.36 -2.66 -1.01
CA GLU A 217 -14.12 -2.65 -0.23
C GLU A 217 -14.33 -2.21 1.23
N ALA A 218 -15.29 -1.33 1.50
CA ALA A 218 -15.67 -0.96 2.86
C ALA A 218 -16.26 -2.15 3.63
N ILE A 219 -17.16 -2.91 3.01
CA ILE A 219 -17.74 -4.13 3.61
C ILE A 219 -16.65 -5.16 3.90
N GLU A 220 -15.75 -5.38 2.96
CA GLU A 220 -14.62 -6.30 3.13
C GLU A 220 -13.68 -5.88 4.27
N LEU A 221 -13.44 -4.57 4.43
CA LEU A 221 -12.68 -4.06 5.55
C LEU A 221 -13.43 -4.20 6.88
N ILE A 222 -14.75 -3.98 6.89
CA ILE A 222 -15.59 -4.21 8.08
C ILE A 222 -15.47 -5.66 8.54
N LYS A 223 -15.60 -6.62 7.62
CA LYS A 223 -15.45 -8.06 7.92
C LYS A 223 -14.12 -8.35 8.60
N GLU A 224 -13.02 -7.85 8.05
CA GLU A 224 -11.68 -8.02 8.64
C GLU A 224 -11.58 -7.42 10.05
N LEU A 225 -12.19 -6.26 10.28
CA LEU A 225 -12.13 -5.55 11.56
C LEU A 225 -12.97 -6.20 12.67
N MET A 226 -13.81 -7.19 12.35
CA MET A 226 -14.58 -7.94 13.34
C MET A 226 -13.69 -8.80 14.25
N ASP A 227 -12.47 -9.12 13.83
CA ASP A 227 -11.49 -9.86 14.63
C ASP A 227 -10.66 -8.95 15.56
N TYR A 228 -10.98 -7.65 15.61
CA TYR A 228 -10.22 -6.63 16.35
C TYR A 228 -11.07 -5.88 17.36
N GLU A 229 -10.43 -5.03 18.15
CA GLU A 229 -11.02 -4.33 19.31
C GLU A 229 -12.18 -3.39 18.95
N VAL A 230 -12.30 -2.98 17.68
CA VAL A 230 -13.36 -2.09 17.19
C VAL A 230 -14.67 -2.81 16.82
N ALA A 231 -14.72 -4.14 16.87
CA ALA A 231 -15.87 -4.94 16.42
C ALA A 231 -17.22 -4.48 17.01
N ASP A 232 -17.29 -4.30 18.34
CA ASP A 232 -18.54 -3.88 19.01
C ASP A 232 -18.97 -2.47 18.64
N SER A 233 -18.00 -1.57 18.40
CA SER A 233 -18.25 -0.20 17.95
C SER A 233 -18.77 -0.19 16.50
N ILE A 234 -18.24 -1.06 15.65
CA ILE A 234 -18.70 -1.25 14.27
C ILE A 234 -20.13 -1.80 14.26
N LEU A 235 -20.43 -2.85 15.04
CA LEU A 235 -21.78 -3.42 15.13
C LEU A 235 -22.78 -2.37 15.63
N SER A 236 -22.46 -1.68 16.71
CA SER A 236 -23.31 -0.60 17.25
C SER A 236 -23.58 0.49 16.21
N GLY A 237 -22.55 0.87 15.45
CA GLY A 237 -22.67 1.85 14.37
C GLY A 237 -23.52 1.35 13.20
N LEU A 238 -23.35 0.10 12.76
CA LEU A 238 -24.17 -0.52 11.71
C LEU A 238 -25.66 -0.56 12.10
N ILE A 239 -25.97 -0.94 13.34
CA ILE A 239 -27.35 -0.91 13.87
C ILE A 239 -27.89 0.52 13.87
N ALA A 240 -27.08 1.50 14.26
CA ALA A 240 -27.48 2.91 14.25
C ALA A 240 -27.83 3.40 12.84
N LEU A 241 -27.12 2.93 11.80
CA LEU A 241 -27.41 3.26 10.40
C LEU A 241 -28.76 2.73 9.91
N LEU A 242 -29.30 1.66 10.52
CA LEU A 242 -30.62 1.12 10.18
C LEU A 242 -31.77 2.00 10.71
N LYS A 243 -31.53 2.79 11.77
CA LYS A 243 -32.58 3.61 12.37
C LYS A 243 -32.96 4.75 11.41
N PRO A 244 -34.25 4.94 11.09
CA PRO A 244 -34.67 6.04 10.22
C PRO A 244 -34.40 7.39 10.90
N THR A 245 -33.49 8.18 10.31
CA THR A 245 -33.24 9.55 10.77
C THR A 245 -34.40 10.47 10.37
N THR A 246 -35.23 10.86 11.33
CA THR A 246 -36.33 11.83 11.15
C THR A 246 -35.87 13.21 10.65
N LYS A 247 -34.55 13.51 10.75
CA LYS A 247 -33.95 14.78 10.34
C LYS A 247 -33.84 15.00 8.83
N ASN A 248 -33.98 13.95 8.02
CA ASN A 248 -33.84 14.02 6.55
C ASN A 248 -35.18 13.86 5.81
N VAL A 249 -36.30 13.91 6.53
CA VAL A 249 -37.63 13.87 5.93
C VAL A 249 -37.92 15.25 5.34
N VAL A 250 -37.97 15.33 4.00
CA VAL A 250 -38.59 16.48 3.34
C VAL A 250 -40.10 16.28 3.45
N VAL A 251 -40.78 17.16 4.20
CA VAL A 251 -42.24 17.26 4.12
C VAL A 251 -42.55 17.87 2.75
N VAL A 252 -42.87 17.02 1.78
CA VAL A 252 -43.41 17.51 0.50
C VAL A 252 -44.86 17.92 0.77
N GLN A 253 -45.11 19.23 0.88
CA GLN A 253 -46.47 19.76 0.81
C GLN A 253 -46.95 19.58 -0.63
N SER A 254 -47.71 18.52 -0.89
CA SER A 254 -48.42 18.37 -2.16
C SER A 254 -49.61 19.33 -2.17
N THR A 255 -49.59 20.31 -3.07
CA THR A 255 -50.70 21.23 -3.39
C THR A 255 -51.85 20.56 -4.15
N GLU A 256 -52.04 19.25 -4.00
CA GLU A 256 -53.14 18.53 -4.64
C GLU A 256 -53.93 17.79 -3.57
N GLU A 257 -55.19 18.19 -3.44
CA GLU A 257 -56.23 17.64 -2.58
C GLU A 257 -56.57 16.19 -2.96
N ASP A 258 -55.67 15.23 -2.76
CA ASP A 258 -56.06 13.82 -2.68
C ASP A 258 -54.96 12.92 -2.08
N SER A 259 -54.68 13.11 -0.79
CA SER A 259 -54.21 12.05 0.14
C SER A 259 -53.80 12.68 1.48
N LEU A 260 -54.53 12.37 2.55
CA LEU A 260 -54.24 12.78 3.93
C LEU A 260 -53.02 12.08 4.56
N GLN A 261 -52.13 11.50 3.75
CA GLN A 261 -50.92 10.85 4.24
C GLN A 261 -49.68 11.67 3.89
N PRO A 262 -48.91 12.14 4.89
CA PRO A 262 -47.62 12.77 4.61
C PRO A 262 -46.72 11.80 3.85
N LYS A 263 -46.31 12.17 2.63
CA LYS A 263 -45.34 11.41 1.85
C LYS A 263 -43.95 11.65 2.44
N PHE A 264 -43.43 10.66 3.16
CA PHE A 264 -42.07 10.65 3.68
C PHE A 264 -41.10 10.18 2.58
N THR A 265 -40.34 11.10 1.99
CA THR A 265 -39.24 10.73 1.07
C THR A 265 -37.90 11.05 1.71
N ALA A 266 -37.15 10.01 2.09
CA ALA A 266 -35.76 10.18 2.48
C ALA A 266 -34.88 10.31 1.22
N PRO A 267 -33.76 11.06 1.27
CA PRO A 267 -32.82 11.14 0.16
C PRO A 267 -32.27 9.76 -0.24
N LEU A 268 -32.06 9.51 -1.54
CA LEU A 268 -31.60 8.22 -2.09
C LEU A 268 -30.38 7.63 -1.35
N HIS A 269 -29.41 8.47 -0.97
CA HIS A 269 -28.20 8.02 -0.26
C HIS A 269 -28.49 7.43 1.13
N VAL A 270 -29.59 7.82 1.79
CA VAL A 270 -30.02 7.26 3.08
C VAL A 270 -30.51 5.82 2.88
N PHE A 271 -31.32 5.58 1.85
CA PHE A 271 -31.77 4.23 1.50
C PHE A 271 -30.61 3.33 1.05
N CYS A 272 -29.67 3.87 0.26
CA CYS A 272 -28.45 3.13 -0.09
C CYS A 272 -27.63 2.76 1.14
N GLN A 273 -27.45 3.69 2.09
CA GLN A 273 -26.74 3.44 3.33
C GLN A 273 -27.43 2.36 4.17
N GLN A 274 -28.76 2.45 4.34
CA GLN A 274 -29.54 1.46 5.09
C GLN A 274 -29.47 0.07 4.44
N ALA A 275 -29.61 0.00 3.12
CA ALA A 275 -29.49 -1.25 2.38
C ALA A 275 -28.08 -1.86 2.52
N ALA A 276 -27.04 -1.03 2.43
CA ALA A 276 -25.65 -1.46 2.59
C ALA A 276 -25.36 -1.93 4.03
N ALA A 277 -25.85 -1.20 5.04
CA ALA A 277 -25.73 -1.59 6.44
C ALA A 277 -26.46 -2.91 6.71
N ALA A 278 -27.70 -3.06 6.24
CA ALA A 278 -28.48 -4.30 6.38
C ALA A 278 -27.79 -5.49 5.69
N LYS A 279 -27.28 -5.28 4.47
CA LYS A 279 -26.48 -6.28 3.75
C LYS A 279 -25.23 -6.67 4.55
N THR A 280 -24.51 -5.70 5.10
CA THR A 280 -23.30 -5.93 5.90
C THR A 280 -23.63 -6.76 7.14
N ILE A 281 -24.65 -6.37 7.91
CA ILE A 281 -25.11 -7.10 9.09
C ILE A 281 -25.49 -8.54 8.72
N SER A 282 -26.21 -8.74 7.63
CA SER A 282 -26.60 -10.07 7.15
C SER A 282 -25.37 -10.95 6.86
N ILE A 283 -24.37 -10.41 6.15
CA ILE A 283 -23.11 -11.12 5.87
C ILE A 283 -22.40 -11.48 7.18
N LEU A 284 -22.26 -10.52 8.10
CA LEU A 284 -21.58 -10.74 9.38
C LEU A 284 -22.28 -11.80 10.24
N ALA A 285 -23.62 -11.78 10.30
CA ALA A 285 -24.39 -12.75 11.06
C ALA A 285 -24.34 -14.16 10.46
N GLN A 286 -24.24 -14.28 9.13
CA GLN A 286 -24.09 -15.57 8.45
C GLN A 286 -22.70 -16.19 8.65
N GLU A 287 -21.67 -15.36 8.77
CA GLU A 287 -20.29 -15.82 8.90
C GLU A 287 -19.87 -16.08 10.36
N ASN A 288 -20.60 -15.54 11.35
CA ASN A 288 -20.25 -15.66 12.77
C ASN A 288 -21.47 -15.69 13.72
N ASP A 289 -21.72 -16.84 14.34
CA ASP A 289 -22.84 -17.06 15.26
C ASP A 289 -22.80 -16.13 16.49
N THR A 290 -21.61 -15.82 17.02
CA THR A 290 -21.46 -14.89 18.15
C THR A 290 -21.89 -13.47 17.76
N VAL A 291 -21.62 -13.06 16.52
CA VAL A 291 -22.11 -11.78 16.01
C VAL A 291 -23.63 -11.81 15.84
N ALA A 292 -24.19 -12.92 15.35
CA ALA A 292 -25.64 -13.10 15.23
C ALA A 292 -26.33 -12.99 16.60
N GLU A 293 -25.81 -13.63 17.65
CA GLU A 293 -26.34 -13.54 19.01
C GLU A 293 -26.33 -12.10 19.55
N LYS A 294 -25.22 -11.37 19.33
CA LYS A 294 -25.08 -9.95 19.73
C LYS A 294 -26.08 -9.02 19.05
N LEU A 295 -26.58 -9.38 17.85
CA LEU A 295 -27.54 -8.57 17.09
C LEU A 295 -28.99 -8.73 17.56
N VAL A 296 -29.29 -9.79 18.33
CA VAL A 296 -30.65 -10.10 18.82
C VAL A 296 -30.91 -9.54 20.22
N GLN A 297 -29.87 -9.16 20.95
CA GLN A 297 -29.93 -8.55 22.30
C GLN A 297 -30.16 -7.04 22.24
#